data_AF-A0A0J7L7J8-F1
#
_entry.id   AF-A0A0J7L7J8-F1
#
_cell.length_a   1.000
_cell.length_b   1.000
_cell.length_c   1.000
_cell.angle_alpha   90.00
_cell.angle_beta   90.00
_cell.angle_gamma   90.00
#
_symmetry.space_group_name_H-M   'P 1'
#
loop_
_entity.id
_entity.type
_entity.pdbx_description
1 polymer ?
#
loop_
_entity_poly.entity_id
_entity_poly.type
_entity_poly.pdbx_seq_one_letter_code
_entity_poly.pdbx_strand_id
1 'polypeptide(L)'
;MVSASRYPVVVKLGHAHSGTGKARAETNQEFLDLASLAAMANSYCTSEPYIDTKYDVHVQKIGNNYKAFMRKSISGNWKSNTGSAMLEQLSVSERHRTWIDHVAQLFGGLDICAIELLVGKDGREHIIEVNDSALSLMGDSQEEDRRHIADLVTAKMQVYCRPPSVLTKTASRGSMSGSSQVSSPVEDRTAPPTVPLGSHGSMGSMASIGSLGSVGSTAPISADVTASDSHHQLQRRDSQASQSSTVSSAPSVGRRPDEPPALPSRIPFHRQGSQSQAQGEDTEDTMKNLRKTFAGIFGDM
;
A
#
# COMPACT_ATOMS: atom_id res chain seq x y z
N MET A 1 -23.20 2.92 32.50
CA MET A 1 -23.35 3.25 31.05
C MET A 1 -21.96 3.54 30.49
N VAL A 2 -21.76 3.33 29.19
CA VAL A 2 -20.52 3.72 28.50
C VAL A 2 -20.70 5.15 27.96
N SER A 3 -19.65 5.96 27.97
CA SER A 3 -19.64 7.32 27.41
C SER A 3 -18.24 7.67 26.89
N ALA A 4 -18.14 8.64 25.98
CA ALA A 4 -16.87 9.18 25.50
C ALA A 4 -16.44 10.39 26.35
N SER A 5 -15.12 10.63 26.44
CA SER A 5 -14.55 11.78 27.17
C SER A 5 -14.75 13.12 26.46
N ARG A 6 -15.00 13.11 25.15
CA ARG A 6 -15.31 14.29 24.33
C ARG A 6 -16.14 13.87 23.12
N TYR A 7 -17.02 14.78 22.68
CA TYR A 7 -17.74 14.70 21.42
C TYR A 7 -17.32 15.85 20.48
N PRO A 8 -17.46 15.69 19.14
CA PRO A 8 -17.76 14.43 18.44
C PRO A 8 -16.67 13.36 18.61
N VAL A 9 -17.06 12.10 18.42
CA VAL A 9 -16.22 10.91 18.59
C VAL A 9 -16.30 10.03 17.34
N VAL A 10 -15.19 9.42 16.95
CA VAL A 10 -15.12 8.37 15.93
C VAL A 10 -15.13 7.02 16.62
N VAL A 11 -15.95 6.09 16.14
CA VAL A 11 -16.12 4.73 16.64
C VAL A 11 -15.65 3.77 15.55
N LYS A 12 -14.73 2.85 15.85
CA LYS A 12 -14.18 1.85 14.91
C LYS A 12 -14.57 0.45 15.40
N LEU A 13 -15.40 -0.27 14.64
CA LEU A 13 -15.91 -1.60 14.99
C LEU A 13 -15.11 -2.71 14.32
N GLY A 14 -14.55 -3.63 15.12
CA GLY A 14 -13.82 -4.81 14.69
C GLY A 14 -12.58 -4.53 13.84
N HIS A 15 -12.32 -5.39 12.86
CA HIS A 15 -11.26 -5.25 11.87
C HIS A 15 -11.86 -5.12 10.48
N ALA A 16 -11.71 -3.95 9.85
CA ALA A 16 -12.25 -3.69 8.51
C ALA A 16 -11.51 -2.52 7.81
N HIS A 17 -11.46 -2.57 6.48
CA HIS A 17 -10.70 -1.62 5.65
C HIS A 17 -11.61 -0.63 4.90
N SER A 18 -11.01 0.30 4.17
CA SER A 18 -11.69 1.26 3.28
C SER A 18 -12.79 2.10 3.97
N GLY A 19 -12.63 2.37 5.27
CA GLY A 19 -13.61 3.14 6.06
C GLY A 19 -14.85 2.36 6.50
N THR A 20 -14.95 1.07 6.18
CA THR A 20 -15.98 0.14 6.70
C THR A 20 -15.85 0.02 8.23
N GLY A 21 -16.97 -0.14 8.94
CA GLY A 21 -16.98 -0.24 10.41
C GLY A 21 -16.60 1.04 11.18
N LYS A 22 -16.19 2.11 10.49
CA LYS A 22 -15.85 3.41 11.10
C LYS A 22 -17.07 4.35 11.05
N ALA A 23 -17.54 4.84 12.20
CA ALA A 23 -18.70 5.75 12.33
C ALA A 23 -18.32 7.00 13.14
N ARG A 24 -19.15 8.05 13.09
CA ARG A 24 -19.01 9.28 13.89
C ARG A 24 -20.30 9.52 14.67
N ALA A 25 -20.18 10.00 15.91
CA ALA A 25 -21.30 10.44 16.74
C ALA A 25 -21.04 11.86 17.27
N GLU A 26 -22.01 12.76 17.11
CA GLU A 26 -22.00 14.12 17.64
C GLU A 26 -22.41 14.19 19.11
N THR A 27 -23.22 13.23 19.58
CA THR A 27 -23.80 13.24 20.92
C THR A 27 -23.60 11.93 21.68
N ASN A 28 -23.81 12.00 23.01
CA ASN A 28 -23.83 10.81 23.86
C ASN A 28 -24.96 9.84 23.50
N GLN A 29 -26.09 10.33 22.95
CA GLN A 29 -27.18 9.45 22.53
C GLN A 29 -26.76 8.59 21.33
N GLU A 30 -26.29 9.24 20.24
CA GLU A 30 -25.77 8.53 19.05
C GLU A 30 -24.65 7.53 19.41
N PHE A 31 -23.81 7.87 20.39
CA PHE A 31 -22.77 6.97 20.87
C PHE A 31 -23.30 5.75 21.64
N LEU A 32 -24.36 5.91 22.45
CA LEU A 32 -25.07 4.79 23.06
C LEU A 32 -25.78 3.93 22.02
N ASP A 33 -26.36 4.55 20.98
CA ASP A 33 -27.01 3.86 19.87
C ASP A 33 -25.98 3.04 19.07
N LEU A 34 -24.83 3.62 18.73
CA LEU A 34 -23.69 2.92 18.11
C LEU A 34 -23.15 1.79 19.01
N ALA A 35 -23.08 1.98 20.33
CA ALA A 35 -22.68 0.94 21.27
C ALA A 35 -23.69 -0.23 21.31
N SER A 36 -24.98 0.05 21.14
CA SER A 36 -26.01 -1.00 21.04
C SER A 36 -25.87 -1.84 19.75
N LEU A 37 -25.52 -1.19 18.62
CA LEU A 37 -25.23 -1.87 17.36
C LEU A 37 -23.93 -2.69 17.45
N ALA A 38 -22.88 -2.14 18.07
CA ALA A 38 -21.63 -2.84 18.31
C ALA A 38 -21.81 -4.10 19.17
N ALA A 39 -22.71 -4.07 20.16
CA ALA A 39 -23.02 -5.22 21.01
C ALA A 39 -23.62 -6.42 20.22
N MET A 40 -24.29 -6.18 19.08
CA MET A 40 -24.78 -7.27 18.23
C MET A 40 -23.70 -7.87 17.32
N ALA A 41 -22.59 -7.16 17.08
CA ALA A 41 -21.58 -7.56 16.10
C ALA A 41 -20.57 -8.60 16.61
N ASN A 42 -20.64 -8.99 17.90
CA ASN A 42 -19.75 -9.95 18.55
C ASN A 42 -18.25 -9.70 18.26
N SER A 43 -17.84 -8.44 18.31
CA SER A 43 -16.47 -8.00 17.99
C SER A 43 -16.03 -6.89 18.94
N TYR A 44 -14.72 -6.62 18.99
CA TYR A 44 -14.20 -5.49 19.76
C TYR A 44 -14.54 -4.16 19.08
N CYS A 45 -14.42 -3.06 19.82
CA CYS A 45 -14.63 -1.72 19.29
C CYS A 45 -13.69 -0.71 19.97
N THR A 46 -13.21 0.29 19.24
CA THR A 46 -12.44 1.42 19.79
C THR A 46 -13.14 2.74 19.53
N SER A 47 -12.84 3.75 20.35
CA SER A 47 -13.37 5.10 20.20
C SER A 47 -12.28 6.15 20.40
N GLU A 48 -12.23 7.15 19.52
CA GLU A 48 -11.22 8.20 19.50
C GLU A 48 -11.88 9.58 19.23
N PRO A 49 -11.39 10.70 19.81
CA PRO A 49 -11.97 12.01 19.55
C PRO A 49 -11.92 12.38 18.06
N TYR A 50 -13.01 12.90 17.50
CA TYR A 50 -13.03 13.34 16.11
C TYR A 50 -12.10 14.55 15.93
N ILE A 51 -11.22 14.48 14.91
CA ILE A 51 -10.31 15.55 14.52
C ILE A 51 -10.93 16.32 13.35
N ASP A 52 -11.18 17.62 13.54
CA ASP A 52 -11.60 18.48 12.44
C ASP A 52 -10.42 18.73 11.49
N THR A 53 -10.38 17.94 10.43
CA THR A 53 -9.18 17.65 9.64
C THR A 53 -9.06 18.61 8.45
N LYS A 54 -7.84 19.12 8.21
CA LYS A 54 -7.47 19.96 7.05
C LYS A 54 -7.12 19.10 5.82
N TYR A 55 -6.40 18.00 6.07
CA TYR A 55 -6.06 16.91 5.16
C TYR A 55 -5.53 15.72 5.97
N ASP A 56 -5.51 14.52 5.39
CA ASP A 56 -4.76 13.39 5.94
C ASP A 56 -3.39 13.26 5.24
N VAL A 57 -2.45 12.55 5.87
CA VAL A 57 -1.15 12.21 5.31
C VAL A 57 -0.89 10.72 5.48
N HIS A 58 -0.49 10.08 4.37
CA HIS A 58 -0.04 8.70 4.31
C HIS A 58 1.48 8.67 4.13
N VAL A 59 2.22 8.11 5.09
CA VAL A 59 3.69 8.01 5.06
C VAL A 59 4.07 6.53 4.93
N GLN A 60 4.62 6.13 3.78
CA GLN A 60 4.99 4.76 3.47
C GLN A 60 6.50 4.54 3.49
N LYS A 61 6.92 3.33 3.85
CA LYS A 61 8.28 2.81 3.75
C LYS A 61 8.25 1.47 2.99
N ILE A 62 9.07 1.36 1.95
CA ILE A 62 9.26 0.14 1.15
C ILE A 62 10.76 -0.17 1.15
N GLY A 63 11.18 -1.08 2.03
CA GLY A 63 12.59 -1.36 2.32
C GLY A 63 13.29 -0.11 2.83
N ASN A 64 14.09 0.52 1.95
CA ASN A 64 14.82 1.78 2.23
C ASN A 64 14.26 2.99 1.47
N ASN A 65 13.18 2.85 0.70
CA ASN A 65 12.49 3.97 0.06
C ASN A 65 11.40 4.53 1.01
N TYR A 66 11.25 5.86 1.07
CA TYR A 66 10.27 6.55 1.91
C TYR A 66 9.51 7.56 1.06
N LYS A 67 8.17 7.57 1.14
CA LYS A 67 7.31 8.56 0.49
C LYS A 67 6.23 9.06 1.44
N ALA A 68 5.81 10.30 1.26
CA ALA A 68 4.67 10.88 1.96
C ALA A 68 3.68 11.44 0.93
N PHE A 69 2.39 11.22 1.15
CA PHE A 69 1.31 11.75 0.33
C PHE A 69 0.30 12.46 1.21
N MET A 70 -0.05 13.70 0.87
CA MET A 70 -1.17 14.44 1.46
C MET A 70 -2.43 14.18 0.64
N ARG A 71 -3.52 13.84 1.32
CA ARG A 71 -4.82 13.55 0.71
C ARG A 71 -5.88 14.47 1.30
N LYS A 72 -6.62 15.16 0.42
CA LYS A 72 -7.65 16.12 0.80
C LYS A 72 -8.99 15.77 0.13
N SER A 73 -9.99 15.48 0.94
CA SER A 73 -11.38 15.27 0.47
C SER A 73 -11.86 16.49 -0.33
N ILE A 74 -12.31 16.27 -1.57
CA ILE A 74 -12.99 17.31 -2.38
C ILE A 74 -14.51 17.08 -2.46
N SER A 75 -14.98 15.93 -1.95
CA SER A 75 -16.40 15.55 -1.87
C SER A 75 -17.09 16.05 -0.58
N GLY A 76 -16.37 16.71 0.32
CA GLY A 76 -16.87 17.12 1.64
C GLY A 76 -17.01 15.98 2.66
N ASN A 77 -16.74 14.73 2.26
CA ASN A 77 -16.76 13.58 3.15
C ASN A 77 -15.65 13.67 4.21
N TRP A 78 -15.97 13.44 5.49
CA TRP A 78 -14.99 13.38 6.58
C TRP A 78 -14.06 12.17 6.47
N LYS A 79 -14.50 11.11 5.80
CA LYS A 79 -13.66 10.00 5.34
C LYS A 79 -13.02 10.39 4.01
N SER A 80 -11.83 11.00 4.06
CA SER A 80 -11.06 11.44 2.90
C SER A 80 -10.60 10.29 1.97
N ASN A 81 -10.61 9.05 2.46
CA ASN A 81 -10.41 7.85 1.65
C ASN A 81 -11.68 7.35 0.91
N THR A 82 -12.83 8.03 1.07
CA THR A 82 -14.13 7.56 0.59
C THR A 82 -14.77 8.59 -0.35
N GLY A 83 -14.69 8.33 -1.65
CA GLY A 83 -15.12 9.25 -2.71
C GLY A 83 -13.96 10.11 -3.24
N SER A 84 -14.27 11.16 -3.98
CA SER A 84 -13.25 11.98 -4.65
C SER A 84 -12.39 12.77 -3.66
N ALA A 85 -11.07 12.69 -3.84
CA ALA A 85 -10.04 13.42 -3.09
C ALA A 85 -8.92 13.89 -4.03
N MET A 86 -8.30 15.01 -3.68
CA MET A 86 -7.02 15.46 -4.24
C MET A 86 -5.89 14.73 -3.52
N LEU A 87 -4.81 14.38 -4.23
CA LEU A 87 -3.61 13.75 -3.68
C LEU A 87 -2.37 14.52 -4.16
N GLU A 88 -1.43 14.76 -3.26
CA GLU A 88 -0.19 15.51 -3.50
C GLU A 88 0.98 14.78 -2.84
N GLN A 89 2.09 14.54 -3.56
CA GLN A 89 3.28 13.93 -2.98
C GLN A 89 4.09 14.99 -2.22
N LEU A 90 4.37 14.75 -0.95
CA LEU A 90 5.17 15.61 -0.08
C LEU A 90 6.60 15.08 0.08
N SER A 91 7.51 15.96 0.49
CA SER A 91 8.78 15.55 1.08
C SER A 91 8.55 14.90 2.46
N VAL A 92 9.22 13.78 2.72
CA VAL A 92 9.15 13.10 4.02
C VAL A 92 9.92 13.91 5.05
N SER A 93 9.25 14.40 6.10
CA SER A 93 9.93 15.10 7.18
C SER A 93 10.75 14.14 8.05
N GLU A 94 11.81 14.64 8.71
CA GLU A 94 12.61 13.84 9.65
C GLU A 94 11.77 13.24 10.78
N ARG A 95 10.75 13.98 11.22
CA ARG A 95 9.75 13.56 12.22
C ARG A 95 8.90 12.39 11.71
N HIS A 96 8.37 12.48 10.49
CA HIS A 96 7.64 11.39 9.84
C HIS A 96 8.53 10.16 9.62
N ARG A 97 9.79 10.38 9.22
CA ARG A 97 10.78 9.32 9.04
C ARG A 97 11.05 8.59 10.34
N THR A 98 11.30 9.31 11.44
CA THR A 98 11.50 8.73 12.77
C THR A 98 10.33 7.83 13.18
N TRP A 99 9.10 8.29 12.94
CA TRP A 99 7.90 7.51 13.26
C TRP A 99 7.79 6.22 12.44
N ILE A 100 7.98 6.27 11.11
CA ILE A 100 7.90 5.05 10.27
C ILE A 100 9.09 4.11 10.50
N ASP A 101 10.26 4.63 10.88
CA ASP A 101 11.42 3.83 11.29
C ASP A 101 11.23 3.13 12.64
N HIS A 102 10.43 3.69 13.56
CA HIS A 102 9.99 3.00 14.79
C HIS A 102 8.93 1.92 14.48
N VAL A 103 7.94 2.23 13.63
CA VAL A 103 6.92 1.26 13.20
C VAL A 103 7.54 0.07 12.47
N ALA A 104 8.56 0.30 11.64
CA ALA A 104 9.27 -0.75 10.91
C ALA A 104 10.01 -1.77 11.80
N GLN A 105 10.13 -1.53 13.11
CA GLN A 105 10.75 -2.46 14.08
C GLN A 105 9.72 -3.37 14.78
N LEU A 106 8.41 -3.13 14.59
CA LEU A 106 7.36 -3.94 15.20
C LEU A 106 7.36 -5.38 14.67
N PHE A 107 6.89 -6.31 15.52
CA PHE A 107 6.68 -7.73 15.20
C PHE A 107 7.91 -8.49 14.63
N GLY A 108 9.13 -7.98 14.88
CA GLY A 108 10.39 -8.57 14.39
C GLY A 108 10.93 -7.93 13.11
N GLY A 109 10.22 -6.94 12.54
CA GLY A 109 10.64 -6.16 11.38
C GLY A 109 9.60 -6.14 10.27
N LEU A 110 9.16 -4.94 9.87
CA LEU A 110 8.26 -4.73 8.73
C LEU A 110 9.05 -4.18 7.54
N ASP A 111 9.30 -5.02 6.54
CA ASP A 111 9.99 -4.64 5.29
C ASP A 111 9.17 -3.65 4.45
N ILE A 112 7.84 -3.68 4.59
CA ILE A 112 6.89 -2.74 3.98
C ILE A 112 5.89 -2.34 5.07
N CYS A 113 5.70 -1.04 5.26
CA CYS A 113 4.71 -0.50 6.19
C CYS A 113 4.33 0.96 5.85
N ALA A 114 3.23 1.43 6.42
CA ALA A 114 2.85 2.85 6.37
C ALA A 114 2.17 3.33 7.67
N ILE A 115 2.21 4.64 7.89
CA ILE A 115 1.46 5.35 8.92
C ILE A 115 0.41 6.23 8.23
N GLU A 116 -0.83 6.20 8.72
CA GLU A 116 -1.84 7.22 8.39
C GLU A 116 -2.03 8.18 9.58
N LEU A 117 -2.01 9.47 9.28
CA LEU A 117 -2.19 10.54 10.27
C LEU A 117 -3.11 11.65 9.74
N LEU A 118 -3.88 12.25 10.66
CA LEU A 118 -4.74 13.40 10.38
C LEU A 118 -4.03 14.69 10.79
N VAL A 119 -4.07 15.72 9.93
CA VAL A 119 -3.63 17.07 10.29
C VAL A 119 -4.86 17.93 10.58
N GLY A 120 -5.04 18.31 11.84
CA GLY A 120 -6.14 19.16 12.29
C GLY A 120 -6.07 20.57 11.69
N LYS A 121 -7.20 21.28 11.67
CA LYS A 121 -7.24 22.73 11.31
C LYS A 121 -6.46 23.61 12.30
N ASP A 122 -6.18 23.10 13.50
CA ASP A 122 -5.29 23.68 14.51
C ASP A 122 -3.79 23.40 14.25
N GLY A 123 -3.46 22.68 13.17
CA GLY A 123 -2.09 22.34 12.78
C GLY A 123 -1.48 21.16 13.53
N ARG A 124 -2.23 20.45 14.38
CA ARG A 124 -1.72 19.27 15.10
C ARG A 124 -1.84 18.00 14.27
N GLU A 125 -0.86 17.12 14.44
CA GLU A 125 -0.79 15.81 13.78
C GLU A 125 -1.27 14.71 14.72
N HIS A 126 -2.12 13.81 14.22
CA HIS A 126 -2.70 12.71 14.96
C HIS A 126 -2.52 11.41 14.18
N ILE A 127 -1.58 10.54 14.60
CA ILE A 127 -1.46 9.18 14.05
C ILE A 127 -2.72 8.38 14.41
N ILE A 128 -3.35 7.74 13.42
CA ILE A 128 -4.62 7.01 13.60
C ILE A 128 -4.59 5.55 13.16
N GLU A 129 -3.63 5.15 12.31
CA GLU A 129 -3.55 3.80 11.74
C GLU A 129 -2.12 3.46 11.31
N VAL A 130 -1.78 2.17 11.35
CA VAL A 130 -0.56 1.59 10.79
C VAL A 130 -0.96 0.49 9.82
N ASN A 131 -0.36 0.46 8.64
CA ASN A 131 -0.53 -0.57 7.63
C ASN A 131 0.79 -1.33 7.42
N ASP A 132 0.71 -2.58 6.99
CA ASP A 132 1.83 -3.48 6.72
C ASP A 132 2.08 -3.60 5.19
N SER A 133 2.49 -4.78 4.72
CA SER A 133 2.66 -5.07 3.29
C SER A 133 1.36 -5.08 2.48
N ALA A 134 0.19 -5.09 3.11
CA ALA A 134 -1.12 -4.98 2.45
C ALA A 134 -1.57 -3.53 2.20
N LEU A 135 -0.69 -2.54 2.39
CA LEU A 135 -0.98 -1.13 2.11
C LEU A 135 -1.40 -0.88 0.65
N SER A 136 -2.19 0.18 0.44
CA SER A 136 -2.57 0.64 -0.90
C SER A 136 -1.54 1.63 -1.44
N LEU A 137 -0.88 1.31 -2.55
CA LEU A 137 0.03 2.22 -3.24
C LEU A 137 -0.74 3.43 -3.79
N MET A 138 -0.17 4.63 -3.70
CA MET A 138 -0.83 5.90 -4.03
C MET A 138 -0.02 6.77 -4.99
N GLY A 139 -0.67 7.79 -5.57
CA GLY A 139 -0.05 8.75 -6.49
C GLY A 139 0.29 8.16 -7.87
N ASP A 140 1.04 8.93 -8.65
CA ASP A 140 1.44 8.52 -10.01
C ASP A 140 2.66 7.59 -9.99
N SER A 141 3.43 7.58 -8.88
CA SER A 141 4.67 6.81 -8.74
C SER A 141 4.48 5.34 -8.32
N GLN A 142 3.25 4.82 -8.35
CA GLN A 142 2.95 3.41 -7.98
C GLN A 142 3.79 2.39 -8.75
N GLU A 143 4.11 2.65 -10.02
CA GLU A 143 4.92 1.73 -10.84
C GLU A 143 6.41 1.77 -10.48
N GLU A 144 6.86 2.81 -9.78
CA GLU A 144 8.17 2.85 -9.12
C GLU A 144 8.13 1.99 -7.84
N ASP A 145 7.05 2.10 -7.06
CA ASP A 145 6.89 1.33 -5.82
C ASP A 145 6.76 -0.17 -6.08
N ARG A 146 6.05 -0.59 -7.13
CA ARG A 146 6.01 -2.00 -7.58
C ARG A 146 7.41 -2.54 -7.91
N ARG A 147 8.28 -1.72 -8.51
CA ARG A 147 9.68 -2.09 -8.78
C ARG A 147 10.48 -2.19 -7.47
N HIS A 148 10.37 -1.23 -6.56
CA HIS A 148 11.00 -1.32 -5.24
C HIS A 148 10.57 -2.57 -4.46
N ILE A 149 9.29 -2.96 -4.53
CA ILE A 149 8.79 -4.20 -3.92
C ILE A 149 9.40 -5.44 -4.60
N ALA A 150 9.48 -5.46 -5.94
CA ALA A 150 10.07 -6.57 -6.68
C ALA A 150 11.59 -6.74 -6.38
N ASP A 151 12.34 -5.64 -6.30
CA ASP A 151 13.76 -5.64 -5.93
C ASP A 151 13.97 -6.11 -4.49
N LEU A 152 13.15 -5.63 -3.55
CA LEU A 152 13.14 -6.03 -2.14
C LEU A 152 12.86 -7.53 -1.96
N VAL A 153 11.82 -8.06 -2.62
CA VAL A 153 11.50 -9.49 -2.62
C VAL A 153 12.64 -10.30 -3.25
N THR A 154 13.20 -9.84 -4.36
CA THR A 154 14.33 -10.50 -5.04
C THR A 154 15.56 -10.56 -4.13
N ALA A 155 15.89 -9.49 -3.43
CA ALA A 155 16.99 -9.45 -2.46
C ALA A 155 16.75 -10.43 -1.29
N LYS A 156 15.53 -10.48 -0.74
CA LYS A 156 15.16 -11.44 0.31
C LYS A 156 15.25 -12.89 -0.17
N MET A 157 14.80 -13.19 -1.38
CA MET A 157 14.95 -14.52 -1.98
C MET A 157 16.42 -14.91 -2.19
N GLN A 158 17.29 -13.97 -2.56
CA GLN A 158 18.73 -14.23 -2.66
C GLN A 158 19.41 -14.52 -1.32
N VAL A 159 18.86 -14.07 -0.20
CA VAL A 159 19.35 -14.38 1.15
C VAL A 159 18.79 -15.71 1.66
N TYR A 160 17.47 -15.93 1.57
CA TYR A 160 16.80 -17.03 2.25
C TYR A 160 16.50 -18.26 1.37
N CYS A 161 16.46 -18.12 0.04
CA CYS A 161 16.03 -19.19 -0.88
C CYS A 161 17.19 -19.80 -1.69
N ARG A 162 18.45 -19.44 -1.43
CA ARG A 162 19.60 -20.12 -2.04
C ARG A 162 19.76 -21.51 -1.42
N PRO A 163 19.88 -22.59 -2.21
CA PRO A 163 20.27 -23.89 -1.69
C PRO A 163 21.60 -23.79 -0.94
N PRO A 164 21.82 -24.56 0.14
CA PRO A 164 23.15 -24.74 0.70
C PRO A 164 24.11 -25.15 -0.41
N SER A 165 25.22 -24.44 -0.57
CA SER A 165 26.22 -24.78 -1.58
C SER A 165 26.80 -26.15 -1.23
N VAL A 166 26.35 -27.19 -1.95
CA VAL A 166 26.90 -28.54 -1.83
C VAL A 166 28.30 -28.50 -2.41
N LEU A 167 29.27 -28.20 -1.54
CA LEU A 167 30.69 -28.28 -1.83
C LEU A 167 31.06 -29.74 -2.13
N THR A 168 30.88 -30.13 -3.38
CA THR A 168 31.45 -31.33 -3.99
C THR A 168 32.97 -31.23 -3.90
N LYS A 169 33.51 -31.68 -2.77
CA LYS A 169 34.93 -31.61 -2.42
C LYS A 169 35.76 -32.64 -3.20
N THR A 170 35.64 -32.64 -4.52
CA THR A 170 36.52 -33.38 -5.45
C THR A 170 37.85 -32.65 -5.58
N ALA A 171 38.55 -32.51 -4.46
CA ALA A 171 39.93 -32.04 -4.39
C ALA A 171 40.88 -33.16 -4.82
N SER A 172 40.87 -33.50 -6.11
CA SER A 172 41.59 -34.63 -6.70
C SER A 172 42.54 -34.21 -7.82
N ARG A 173 43.66 -33.61 -7.41
CA ARG A 173 45.02 -33.68 -8.02
C ARG A 173 45.13 -33.33 -9.52
N GLY A 174 45.80 -32.22 -9.81
CA GLY A 174 46.43 -32.03 -11.12
C GLY A 174 47.58 -33.03 -11.34
N SER A 175 47.70 -33.56 -12.55
CA SER A 175 48.79 -34.44 -12.97
C SER A 175 49.84 -33.66 -13.76
N MET A 176 51.12 -33.89 -13.45
CA MET A 176 52.27 -33.26 -14.12
C MET A 176 52.93 -34.23 -15.09
N SER A 177 52.83 -33.98 -16.40
CA SER A 177 53.73 -34.51 -17.44
C SER A 177 53.52 -33.76 -18.77
N GLY A 178 54.51 -33.58 -19.65
CA GLY A 178 55.93 -33.91 -19.49
C GLY A 178 56.69 -34.18 -20.80
N SER A 179 56.78 -33.20 -21.72
CA SER A 179 57.65 -33.21 -22.92
C SER A 179 57.72 -31.78 -23.47
N SER A 180 58.83 -31.03 -23.57
CA SER A 180 60.16 -31.26 -24.17
C SER A 180 60.26 -30.85 -25.66
N GLN A 181 60.66 -29.59 -25.94
CA GLN A 181 61.90 -29.23 -26.70
C GLN A 181 61.97 -27.74 -27.13
N VAL A 182 63.16 -27.12 -26.96
CA VAL A 182 63.95 -26.30 -27.95
C VAL A 182 63.27 -25.07 -28.61
N SER A 183 63.84 -23.85 -28.70
CA SER A 183 65.27 -23.43 -28.75
C SER A 183 65.59 -22.02 -28.19
N SER A 184 66.73 -21.91 -27.48
CA SER A 184 67.86 -20.97 -27.74
C SER A 184 67.70 -19.42 -27.65
N PRO A 185 68.81 -18.64 -27.49
CA PRO A 185 68.82 -17.49 -26.57
C PRO A 185 69.26 -16.13 -27.14
N VAL A 186 69.28 -15.09 -26.27
CA VAL A 186 70.06 -13.85 -26.42
C VAL A 186 70.66 -13.45 -25.05
N GLU A 187 71.85 -12.84 -25.05
CA GLU A 187 72.60 -12.29 -23.89
C GLU A 187 72.00 -10.90 -23.46
N ASP A 188 72.34 -10.22 -22.36
CA ASP A 188 73.70 -9.77 -21.97
C ASP A 188 73.84 -9.23 -20.51
N ARG A 189 75.06 -9.40 -19.97
CA ARG A 189 75.85 -8.60 -18.99
C ARG A 189 75.28 -7.83 -17.75
N THR A 190 75.86 -8.18 -16.58
CA THR A 190 76.49 -7.31 -15.51
C THR A 190 75.70 -6.18 -14.80
N ALA A 191 75.96 -5.74 -13.56
CA ALA A 191 76.79 -6.17 -12.40
C ALA A 191 76.37 -5.38 -11.12
N PRO A 192 76.77 -5.76 -9.89
CA PRO A 192 76.39 -5.11 -8.60
C PRO A 192 77.41 -4.00 -8.16
N PRO A 193 77.44 -3.38 -6.93
CA PRO A 193 76.77 -3.73 -5.65
C PRO A 193 76.36 -2.55 -4.70
N THR A 194 76.14 -2.90 -3.41
CA THR A 194 76.32 -2.12 -2.14
C THR A 194 75.17 -1.30 -1.48
N VAL A 195 75.26 -1.28 -0.14
CA VAL A 195 74.40 -0.71 0.95
C VAL A 195 75.23 0.39 1.71
N PRO A 196 74.85 1.04 2.86
CA PRO A 196 73.71 0.87 3.80
C PRO A 196 73.09 2.15 4.43
N LEU A 197 72.14 2.00 5.39
CA LEU A 197 72.22 2.45 6.82
C LEU A 197 70.86 2.88 7.48
N GLY A 198 70.66 2.54 8.77
CA GLY A 198 69.52 2.95 9.65
C GLY A 198 68.32 1.97 9.65
N SER A 199 67.87 1.30 10.72
CA SER A 199 67.91 1.45 12.20
C SER A 199 66.98 2.54 12.76
N HIS A 200 66.11 2.35 13.78
CA HIS A 200 65.69 1.18 14.60
C HIS A 200 64.23 0.77 14.24
N GLY A 201 63.69 -0.43 14.48
CA GLY A 201 63.45 -1.16 15.75
C GLY A 201 62.06 -0.83 16.33
N SER A 202 61.36 -1.66 17.11
CA SER A 202 61.56 -3.07 17.49
C SER A 202 60.27 -3.66 18.10
N MET A 203 59.93 -4.91 17.73
CA MET A 203 59.21 -5.99 18.48
C MET A 203 57.96 -5.69 19.37
N GLY A 204 57.07 -6.66 19.61
CA GLY A 204 57.15 -8.10 19.36
C GLY A 204 55.80 -8.80 19.12
N SER A 205 55.83 -10.13 19.12
CA SER A 205 54.72 -11.03 18.74
C SER A 205 54.63 -12.20 19.75
N MET A 206 53.76 -13.19 19.47
CA MET A 206 53.58 -14.48 20.19
C MET A 206 52.72 -14.42 21.47
N ALA A 207 51.98 -15.47 21.87
CA ALA A 207 51.48 -16.64 21.12
C ALA A 207 50.34 -17.37 21.88
N SER A 208 49.70 -18.31 21.17
CA SER A 208 48.54 -19.14 21.49
C SER A 208 48.59 -20.05 22.73
N ILE A 209 47.41 -20.26 23.35
CA ILE A 209 46.86 -21.50 23.97
C ILE A 209 45.32 -21.25 24.07
N GLY A 210 44.37 -22.17 23.83
CA GLY A 210 44.16 -23.53 24.37
C GLY A 210 43.19 -23.46 25.57
N SER A 211 42.18 -24.32 25.78
CA SER A 211 41.65 -25.47 25.01
C SER A 211 40.26 -25.91 25.54
N LEU A 212 39.50 -26.67 24.73
CA LEU A 212 38.41 -27.64 25.06
C LEU A 212 37.39 -27.41 26.21
N GLY A 213 36.09 -27.61 25.89
CA GLY A 213 35.02 -27.91 26.85
C GLY A 213 33.73 -28.38 26.16
N SER A 214 33.15 -29.52 26.56
CA SER A 214 31.95 -30.13 25.97
C SER A 214 31.29 -31.14 26.93
N VAL A 215 30.14 -31.69 26.53
CA VAL A 215 29.15 -32.55 27.25
C VAL A 215 28.30 -31.82 28.31
N GLY A 216 27.03 -32.20 28.55
CA GLY A 216 26.27 -33.31 27.96
C GLY A 216 24.74 -33.16 28.10
N SER A 217 24.00 -34.04 27.45
CA SER A 217 22.54 -33.91 27.20
C SER A 217 21.64 -34.67 28.18
N THR A 218 20.40 -34.20 28.33
CA THR A 218 19.23 -35.06 28.62
C THR A 218 18.11 -34.75 27.63
N ALA A 219 17.35 -35.78 27.23
CA ALA A 219 16.32 -35.70 26.19
C ALA A 219 14.93 -36.12 26.74
N PRO A 220 13.89 -36.43 25.93
CA PRO A 220 12.62 -35.70 26.02
C PRO A 220 11.50 -36.47 26.73
N ILE A 221 10.38 -35.77 26.95
CA ILE A 221 9.06 -36.38 27.22
C ILE A 221 8.04 -35.89 26.20
N SER A 222 7.23 -36.82 25.70
CA SER A 222 6.21 -36.55 24.68
C SER A 222 4.87 -36.15 25.31
N ALA A 223 4.17 -35.21 24.66
CA ALA A 223 2.73 -35.07 24.71
C ALA A 223 2.25 -34.72 23.30
N ASP A 224 1.04 -35.13 22.94
CA ASP A 224 0.54 -35.21 21.56
C ASP A 224 -0.86 -34.57 21.43
N VAL A 225 -1.34 -34.39 20.20
CA VAL A 225 -2.67 -33.92 19.76
C VAL A 225 -3.12 -32.52 20.23
N THR A 226 -3.87 -31.72 19.45
CA THR A 226 -4.47 -31.92 18.12
C THR A 226 -4.11 -30.78 17.15
N ALA A 227 -3.76 -31.12 15.91
CA ALA A 227 -3.87 -30.19 14.79
C ALA A 227 -5.18 -30.44 14.03
N SER A 228 -5.99 -29.41 13.82
CA SER A 228 -7.17 -29.45 12.94
C SER A 228 -6.84 -28.81 11.60
N ASP A 229 -6.52 -29.64 10.60
CA ASP A 229 -6.28 -29.20 9.23
C ASP A 229 -7.58 -28.64 8.60
N SER A 230 -7.43 -27.64 7.72
CA SER A 230 -8.53 -26.96 7.03
C SER A 230 -8.04 -26.33 5.72
N HIS A 231 -7.53 -27.17 4.83
CA HIS A 231 -7.29 -26.85 3.42
C HIS A 231 -8.45 -26.06 2.79
N HIS A 232 -8.20 -24.82 2.38
CA HIS A 232 -9.02 -24.11 1.40
C HIS A 232 -8.14 -23.51 0.31
N GLN A 233 -8.58 -23.65 -0.95
CA GLN A 233 -7.75 -23.39 -2.12
C GLN A 233 -7.57 -21.89 -2.39
N LEU A 234 -6.34 -21.51 -2.75
CA LEU A 234 -6.02 -20.20 -3.32
C LEU A 234 -6.61 -20.06 -4.74
N GLN A 235 -7.85 -19.59 -4.84
CA GLN A 235 -8.38 -19.09 -6.11
C GLN A 235 -7.89 -17.65 -6.34
N ARG A 236 -7.03 -17.46 -7.34
CA ARG A 236 -6.72 -16.13 -7.89
C ARG A 236 -8.02 -15.46 -8.33
N ARG A 237 -8.22 -14.20 -7.95
CA ARG A 237 -9.39 -13.42 -8.38
C ARG A 237 -8.93 -12.11 -9.04
N ASP A 238 -8.51 -12.24 -10.29
CA ASP A 238 -8.07 -11.13 -11.12
C ASP A 238 -9.23 -10.13 -11.30
N SER A 239 -9.13 -8.99 -10.62
CA SER A 239 -10.22 -8.02 -10.51
C SER A 239 -10.24 -7.06 -11.70
N GLN A 240 -10.80 -7.52 -12.83
CA GLN A 240 -11.20 -6.60 -13.90
C GLN A 240 -12.39 -5.75 -13.41
N ALA A 241 -12.11 -4.53 -12.98
CA ALA A 241 -13.13 -3.53 -12.71
C ALA A 241 -13.73 -3.03 -14.04
N SER A 242 -15.06 -3.07 -14.20
CA SER A 242 -15.73 -2.56 -15.39
C SER A 242 -17.23 -2.32 -15.19
N GLN A 243 -17.71 -1.26 -15.85
CA GLN A 243 -19.11 -0.90 -16.09
C GLN A 243 -19.98 -0.61 -14.84
N SER A 244 -20.12 0.67 -14.51
CA SER A 244 -21.25 1.17 -13.71
C SER A 244 -22.56 0.97 -14.49
N SER A 245 -23.59 0.41 -13.85
CA SER A 245 -24.95 0.34 -14.38
C SER A 245 -25.92 1.15 -13.52
N THR A 246 -26.49 2.20 -14.10
CA THR A 246 -27.50 3.05 -13.45
C THR A 246 -28.87 2.39 -13.47
N VAL A 247 -29.42 2.05 -12.30
CA VAL A 247 -30.77 1.48 -12.16
C VAL A 247 -31.72 2.44 -11.45
N SER A 248 -32.48 3.22 -12.21
CA SER A 248 -33.63 3.98 -11.72
C SER A 248 -34.81 3.03 -11.47
N SER A 249 -35.53 3.13 -10.36
CA SER A 249 -36.67 2.24 -10.06
C SER A 249 -37.70 2.82 -9.09
N ALA A 250 -38.76 3.42 -9.62
CA ALA A 250 -40.08 3.63 -9.00
C ALA A 250 -41.05 4.24 -10.03
N PRO A 251 -42.39 4.14 -9.89
CA PRO A 251 -43.18 3.20 -9.07
C PRO A 251 -44.22 2.41 -9.89
N SER A 252 -44.88 1.40 -9.30
CA SER A 252 -46.06 0.76 -9.91
C SER A 252 -46.99 0.03 -8.92
N VAL A 253 -47.94 0.77 -8.33
CA VAL A 253 -49.17 0.23 -7.71
C VAL A 253 -50.31 1.23 -7.96
N GLY A 254 -51.56 0.78 -8.16
CA GLY A 254 -52.68 1.71 -8.33
C GLY A 254 -54.08 1.09 -8.17
N ARG A 255 -55.07 1.94 -7.82
CA ARG A 255 -56.51 1.64 -7.90
C ARG A 255 -57.35 2.94 -7.77
N ARG A 256 -58.23 3.17 -8.77
CA ARG A 256 -59.54 3.90 -8.83
C ARG A 256 -59.78 5.16 -7.98
N PRO A 257 -60.50 6.15 -8.54
CA PRO A 257 -61.97 6.20 -8.37
C PRO A 257 -62.77 6.28 -9.70
N ASP A 258 -64.04 6.70 -9.66
CA ASP A 258 -65.12 6.40 -10.63
C ASP A 258 -65.39 7.47 -11.74
N GLU A 259 -66.57 7.40 -12.40
CA GLU A 259 -66.92 7.90 -13.76
C GLU A 259 -67.52 9.35 -13.84
N PRO A 260 -67.84 9.96 -15.04
CA PRO A 260 -67.67 11.40 -15.33
C PRO A 260 -68.99 12.20 -15.49
N PRO A 261 -69.64 12.52 -16.65
CA PRO A 261 -69.29 12.57 -18.10
C PRO A 261 -69.52 13.95 -18.82
N ALA A 262 -68.65 14.36 -19.76
CA ALA A 262 -69.00 15.35 -20.82
C ALA A 262 -68.05 15.37 -22.05
N LEU A 263 -68.63 15.55 -23.24
CA LEU A 263 -68.01 15.75 -24.58
C LEU A 263 -68.92 16.75 -25.37
N PRO A 264 -68.63 17.24 -26.62
CA PRO A 264 -67.60 16.86 -27.61
C PRO A 264 -66.78 18.07 -28.18
N SER A 265 -65.76 17.93 -29.06
CA SER A 265 -65.96 17.76 -30.53
C SER A 265 -64.69 17.62 -31.38
N ARG A 266 -64.75 16.68 -32.34
CA ARG A 266 -64.13 16.61 -33.70
C ARG A 266 -62.60 16.59 -33.92
N ILE A 267 -62.23 15.54 -34.64
CA ILE A 267 -60.98 15.14 -35.33
C ILE A 267 -61.25 15.41 -36.85
N PRO A 268 -60.30 15.75 -37.77
CA PRO A 268 -59.32 14.77 -38.27
C PRO A 268 -57.95 15.19 -38.85
N PHE A 269 -56.98 14.29 -38.61
CA PHE A 269 -55.91 13.77 -39.49
C PHE A 269 -55.37 14.60 -40.68
N HIS A 270 -54.03 14.61 -40.77
CA HIS A 270 -53.34 14.13 -41.97
C HIS A 270 -52.12 13.25 -41.64
N ARG A 271 -51.53 12.63 -42.67
CA ARG A 271 -50.50 11.57 -42.59
C ARG A 271 -49.35 11.90 -43.56
N GLN A 272 -48.32 11.04 -43.61
CA GLN A 272 -47.24 11.02 -44.62
C GLN A 272 -46.12 12.06 -44.37
N GLY A 273 -44.83 11.77 -44.62
CA GLY A 273 -44.23 10.56 -45.19
C GLY A 273 -42.74 10.38 -44.82
N SER A 274 -42.09 9.41 -45.45
CA SER A 274 -40.67 9.05 -45.25
C SER A 274 -39.75 9.72 -46.27
N GLN A 275 -38.59 10.21 -45.82
CA GLN A 275 -37.33 10.08 -46.56
C GLN A 275 -36.10 10.31 -45.67
N SER A 276 -34.90 10.07 -46.22
CA SER A 276 -33.65 9.85 -45.49
C SER A 276 -32.50 10.72 -46.01
N GLN A 277 -31.78 11.42 -45.12
CA GLN A 277 -30.34 11.72 -45.19
C GLN A 277 -29.92 12.69 -44.07
N ALA A 278 -28.79 12.40 -43.39
CA ALA A 278 -27.77 13.34 -42.88
C ALA A 278 -26.91 12.66 -41.79
N GLN A 279 -25.64 12.36 -42.09
CA GLN A 279 -24.61 12.24 -41.05
C GLN A 279 -23.77 13.53 -41.09
N GLY A 280 -23.79 14.33 -40.02
CA GLY A 280 -22.94 15.52 -39.93
C GLY A 280 -23.22 16.47 -38.76
N GLU A 281 -24.49 16.71 -38.41
CA GLU A 281 -24.87 17.84 -37.55
C GLU A 281 -24.44 17.70 -36.07
N ASP A 282 -24.55 16.49 -35.48
CA ASP A 282 -24.22 16.24 -34.05
C ASP A 282 -22.81 16.70 -33.66
N THR A 283 -21.84 16.56 -34.57
CA THR A 283 -20.44 16.94 -34.35
C THR A 283 -20.26 18.44 -34.18
N GLU A 284 -21.03 19.26 -34.92
CA GLU A 284 -20.90 20.71 -34.85
C GLU A 284 -21.63 21.27 -33.64
N ASP A 285 -22.81 20.73 -33.30
CA ASP A 285 -23.56 21.12 -32.10
C ASP A 285 -22.85 20.69 -30.80
N THR A 286 -22.16 19.54 -30.80
CA THR A 286 -21.27 19.16 -29.68
C THR A 286 -20.18 20.22 -29.45
N MET A 287 -19.53 20.71 -30.52
CA MET A 287 -18.51 21.76 -30.42
C MET A 287 -19.07 23.15 -30.10
N LYS A 288 -20.27 23.50 -30.58
CA LYS A 288 -20.96 24.76 -30.20
C LYS A 288 -21.32 24.76 -28.71
N ASN A 289 -21.85 23.66 -28.19
CA ASN A 289 -22.16 23.53 -26.76
C ASN A 289 -20.91 23.64 -25.89
N LEU A 290 -19.81 22.94 -26.24
CA LEU A 290 -18.51 23.10 -25.57
C LEU A 290 -18.03 24.56 -25.54
N ARG A 291 -18.04 25.25 -26.69
CA ARG A 291 -17.64 26.67 -26.77
C ARG A 291 -18.52 27.57 -25.91
N LYS A 292 -19.83 27.30 -25.86
CA LYS A 292 -20.78 28.05 -25.02
C LYS A 292 -20.54 27.83 -23.51
N THR A 293 -20.20 26.62 -23.10
CA THR A 293 -19.81 26.31 -21.71
C THR A 293 -18.52 27.01 -21.31
N PHE A 294 -17.47 26.98 -22.13
CA PHE A 294 -16.20 27.66 -21.82
C PHE A 294 -16.33 29.19 -21.77
N ALA A 295 -17.12 29.79 -22.66
CA ALA A 295 -17.37 31.23 -22.65
C ALA A 295 -18.06 31.70 -21.35
N GLY A 296 -18.93 30.86 -20.76
CA GLY A 296 -19.62 31.18 -19.50
C GLY A 296 -18.77 31.09 -18.23
N ILE A 297 -17.51 30.61 -18.32
CA ILE A 297 -16.61 30.43 -17.16
C ILE A 297 -15.54 31.55 -17.07
N PHE A 298 -15.27 32.24 -18.18
CA PHE A 298 -14.27 33.32 -18.27
C PHE A 298 -14.88 34.62 -18.85
N GLY A 299 -16.20 34.76 -18.83
CA GLY A 299 -16.93 35.84 -19.53
C GLY A 299 -17.12 37.15 -18.73
N ASP A 300 -17.01 37.10 -17.40
CA ASP A 300 -17.14 38.27 -16.50
C ASP A 300 -15.85 38.43 -15.66
N MET A 301 -14.90 39.22 -16.17
CA MET A 301 -13.77 39.78 -15.42
C MET A 301 -13.24 41.06 -16.06
#